data_AF-A0A8S0FKK4-F1
#
_entry.id   AF-A0A8S0FKK4-F1
#
_cell.length_a   1.000
_cell.length_b   1.000
_cell.length_c   1.000
_cell.angle_alpha   90.00
_cell.angle_beta   90.00
_cell.angle_gamma   90.00
#
_symmetry.space_group_name_H-M   'P 1'
#
loop_
_entity.id
_entity.type
_entity.pdbx_description
1 polymer ?
#
loop_
_entity_poly.entity_id
_entity_poly.type
_entity_poly.pdbx_seq_one_letter_code
_entity_poly.pdbx_strand_id
1 'polypeptide(L)' 'MFGVEAAAQRYFHKPASKLTRSEAALLAAVLPNPLRFKVSAPSGYVRSRQAWILRQMYQLGGEPFMQQHQLD' A
#
# COMPACT_ATOMS: atom_id res chain seq x y z
N MET A 1 -13.57 -5.23 6.46
CA MET A 1 -12.51 -6.00 5.79
C MET A 1 -11.33 -6.02 6.73
N PHE A 2 -10.98 -7.18 7.27
CA PHE A 2 -9.93 -7.29 8.27
C PHE A 2 -8.75 -8.05 7.64
N GLY A 3 -7.65 -7.34 7.39
CA GLY A 3 -6.41 -7.90 6.84
C GLY A 3 -6.04 -7.40 5.45
N VAL A 4 -4.72 -7.24 5.24
CA VAL A 4 -4.12 -6.84 3.95
C VAL A 4 -4.36 -7.87 2.86
N GLU A 5 -4.40 -9.16 3.19
CA GLU A 5 -4.67 -10.26 2.25
C GLU A 5 -6.04 -10.13 1.60
N ALA A 6 -7.09 -9.94 2.40
CA ALA A 6 -8.43 -9.77 1.88
C ALA A 6 -8.51 -8.55 0.94
N ALA A 7 -7.84 -7.45 1.30
CA ALA A 7 -7.78 -6.24 0.48
C ALA A 7 -7.04 -6.47 -0.85
N ALA A 8 -5.92 -7.20 -0.81
CA ALA A 8 -5.16 -7.56 -2.00
C ALA A 8 -6.01 -8.37 -2.99
N GLN A 9 -6.72 -9.38 -2.48
CA GLN A 9 -7.60 -10.23 -3.29
C GLN A 9 -8.77 -9.43 -3.88
N ARG A 10 -9.42 -8.57 -3.08
CA ARG A 10 -10.60 -7.81 -3.53
C ARG A 10 -10.30 -6.74 -4.56
N TYR A 11 -9.18 -6.04 -4.42
CA TYR A 11 -8.88 -4.87 -5.25
C TYR A 11 -7.91 -5.17 -6.39
N PHE A 12 -7.02 -6.16 -6.22
CA PHE A 12 -5.97 -6.47 -7.17
C PHE A 12 -5.94 -7.93 -7.63
N HIS A 13 -6.86 -8.77 -7.12
CA HIS A 13 -7.01 -10.18 -7.52
C HIS A 13 -5.72 -11.00 -7.38
N LYS A 14 -4.98 -10.75 -6.30
CA LYS A 14 -3.71 -11.43 -6.01
C LYS A 14 -3.43 -11.49 -4.51
N PRO A 15 -2.57 -12.42 -4.06
CA PRO A 15 -2.15 -12.47 -2.66
C PRO A 15 -1.37 -11.22 -2.27
N ALA A 16 -1.42 -10.86 -0.98
CA ALA A 16 -0.72 -9.71 -0.42
C ALA A 16 0.80 -9.75 -0.69
N SER A 17 1.39 -10.95 -0.71
CA SER A 17 2.80 -11.16 -1.04
C SER A 17 3.19 -10.79 -2.47
N LYS A 18 2.21 -10.63 -3.38
CA LYS A 18 2.44 -10.19 -4.77
C LYS A 18 2.00 -8.75 -5.03
N LEU A 19 1.67 -7.99 -3.98
CA LEU A 19 1.44 -6.57 -4.12
C LEU A 19 2.74 -5.86 -4.49
N THR A 20 2.64 -5.00 -5.49
CA THR A 20 3.68 -4.01 -5.76
C THR A 20 3.68 -2.97 -4.64
N ARG A 21 4.82 -2.30 -4.46
CA ARG A 21 4.93 -1.18 -3.50
C ARG A 21 3.87 -0.10 -3.74
N SER A 22 3.51 0.14 -5.01
CA SER A 22 2.49 1.11 -5.39
C SER A 22 1.09 0.71 -4.90
N GLU A 23 0.72 -0.56 -5.05
CA GLU A 23 -0.57 -1.08 -4.59
C GLU A 23 -0.62 -1.16 -3.06
N ALA A 24 0.47 -1.57 -2.41
CA ALA A 24 0.59 -1.54 -0.96
C ALA A 24 0.44 -0.10 -0.42
N ALA A 25 1.11 0.87 -1.05
CA ALA A 25 0.97 2.28 -0.71
C ALA A 25 -0.45 2.82 -0.94
N LEU A 26 -1.14 2.34 -1.98
CA LEU A 26 -2.53 2.72 -2.27
C LEU A 26 -3.49 2.18 -1.19
N LEU A 27 -3.32 0.92 -0.79
CA LEU A 27 -4.09 0.35 0.33
C LEU A 27 -3.84 1.15 1.61
N ALA A 28 -2.57 1.41 1.94
CA ALA A 28 -2.18 2.19 3.11
C ALA A 28 -2.75 3.62 3.09
N ALA A 29 -2.82 4.27 1.92
CA ALA A 29 -3.38 5.61 1.77
C ALA A 29 -4.89 5.68 2.09
N VAL A 30 -5.61 4.55 1.90
CA VAL A 30 -7.06 4.45 2.08
C VAL A 30 -7.46 4.04 3.51
N LEU A 31 -6.60 3.30 4.23
CA LEU A 31 -6.87 2.80 5.60
C LEU A 31 -7.34 3.84 6.62
N PRO A 32 -6.88 5.12 6.60
CA PRO A 32 -7.31 6.10 7.59
C PRO A 32 -8.80 6.42 7.52
N ASN A 33 -9.43 6.28 6.34
CA ASN A 33 -10.88 6.43 6.20
C ASN A 33 -11.37 5.69 4.94
N PRO A 34 -11.56 4.36 5.00
CA PRO A 34 -11.88 3.54 3.83
C PRO A 34 -13.31 3.74 3.31
N LEU A 35 -14.18 4.42 4.08
CA LEU A 35 -15.51 4.80 3.63
C LEU A 35 -15.46 6.01 2.69
N ARG A 36 -14.52 6.94 2.92
CA ARG A 36 -14.33 8.15 2.10
C ARG A 36 -13.31 7.96 0.99
N PHE A 37 -12.23 7.23 1.26
CA PHE A 37 -11.16 6.99 0.30
C PHE A 37 -11.38 5.64 -0.40
N LYS A 38 -11.35 5.64 -1.74
CA LYS A 38 -11.63 4.44 -2.54
C LYS A 38 -10.38 3.98 -3.27
N VAL A 39 -10.05 2.69 -3.14
CA VAL A 39 -8.97 2.05 -3.90
C VAL A 39 -9.31 1.97 -5.39
N SER A 40 -10.56 1.64 -5.71
CA SER A 40 -11.05 1.51 -7.10
C SER A 40 -11.25 2.85 -7.82
N ALA A 41 -11.35 3.95 -7.07
CA ALA A 41 -11.53 5.30 -7.59
C ALA A 41 -10.78 6.32 -6.72
N PRO A 42 -9.43 6.32 -6.77
CA PRO A 42 -8.62 7.16 -5.90
C PRO A 42 -8.74 8.63 -6.32
N SER A 43 -9.16 9.46 -5.38
CA SER A 43 -9.18 10.92 -5.56
C SER A 43 -7.76 11.49 -5.67
N GLY A 44 -7.64 12.76 -6.09
CA GLY A 44 -6.35 13.46 -6.12
C GLY A 44 -5.61 13.39 -4.78
N TYR A 45 -6.32 13.59 -3.67
CA TYR A 45 -5.75 13.45 -2.32
C TYR A 45 -5.20 12.04 -2.05
N VAL A 46 -5.94 10.98 -2.41
CA VAL A 46 -5.48 9.60 -2.22
C VAL A 46 -4.21 9.33 -3.04
N ARG A 47 -4.16 9.83 -4.27
CA ARG A 47 -2.96 9.72 -5.14
C ARG A 47 -1.76 10.48 -4.56
N SER A 48 -1.96 11.70 -4.08
CA SER A 48 -0.90 12.48 -3.41
C SER A 48 -0.38 11.76 -2.17
N ARG A 49 -1.28 11.16 -1.38
CA ARG A 49 -0.92 10.39 -0.19
C ARG A 49 -0.19 9.10 -0.54
N GLN A 50 -0.63 8.37 -1.57
CA GLN A 50 0.06 7.20 -2.10
C GLN A 50 1.51 7.54 -2.51
N ALA A 51 1.69 8.64 -3.26
CA ALA A 51 3.02 9.10 -3.67
C ALA A 51 3.91 9.47 -2.47
N TRP A 52 3.33 10.14 -1.46
CA TRP A 52 4.05 10.45 -0.22
C TRP A 52 4.48 9.17 0.51
N ILE A 53 3.60 8.17 0.65
CA ILE A 53 3.92 6.87 1.28
C ILE A 53 5.03 6.16 0.52
N LEU A 54 4.95 6.09 -0.81
CA LEU A 54 6.01 5.51 -1.65
C LEU A 54 7.36 6.17 -1.37
N ARG A 55 7.40 7.51 -1.30
CA ARG A 55 8.63 8.23 -0.98
C ARG A 55 9.17 7.87 0.41
N GLN A 56 8.31 7.63 1.40
CA GLN A 56 8.74 7.17 2.72
C GLN A 56 9.31 5.74 2.65
N MET A 57 8.67 4.83 1.91
CA MET A 57 9.19 3.47 1.72
C MET A 57 10.60 3.45 1.11
N TYR A 58 10.89 4.37 0.19
CA TYR A 58 12.25 4.52 -0.36
C TYR A 58 13.24 5.12 0.65
N GLN A 59 12.82 6.12 1.43
CA GLN A 59 13.68 6.75 2.44
C GLN A 59 14.02 5.82 3.61
N LEU A 60 13.13 4.88 3.92
CA LEU A 60 13.38 3.79 4.88
C LEU A 60 14.40 2.77 4.35
N GLY A 61 15.03 3.01 3.20
CA GLY A 61 16.08 2.16 2.63
C GLY A 61 15.57 1.01 1.75
N GLY A 62 14.26 0.91 1.52
CA GLY A 62 13.65 -0.03 0.58
C GLY A 62 13.92 -1.51 0.90
N GLU A 63 13.88 -2.37 -0.13
CA GLU A 63 14.21 -3.81 0.01
C GLU A 63 15.59 -4.06 0.61
N PRO A 64 16.66 -3.32 0.25
CA PRO A 64 17.97 -3.52 0.88
C PRO A 64 17.94 -3.34 2.40
N PHE A 65 17.17 -2.39 2.91
CA PHE A 65 16.99 -2.20 4.35
C PHE A 65 16.20 -3.35 4.98
N MET A 66 15.14 -3.81 4.33
CA MET A 66 14.33 -4.93 4.85
C MET A 66 15.13 -6.24 4.89
N GLN A 67 15.90 -6.54 3.85
CA GLN A 67 16.81 -7.70 3.78
C GLN A 67 17.91 -7.63 4.85
N GLN A 68 18.49 -6.45 5.07
CA GLN A 68 19.52 -6.25 6.10
C GLN A 68 18.97 -6.53 7.52
N HIS A 69 17.68 -6.29 7.74
CA HIS A 69 17.04 -6.42 9.04
C HIS A 69 16.12 -7.66 9.16
N GLN A 70 16.10 -8.55 8.16
CA GLN A 70 15.27 -9.77 8.11
C GLN A 70 13.78 -9.47 8.36
N LEU A 71 13.26 -8.44 7.69
CA LEU A 71 11.87 -7.97 7.85
C LEU A 71 10.94 -8.44 6.71
N ASP A 72 11.40 -9.38 5.90
CA ASP A 72 10.74 -9.88 4.68
C ASP A 72 9.80 -11.07 4.95
#